data_AF-A0A848ISN9-F1
#
_entry.id   AF-A0A848ISN9-F1
#
_cell.length_a   1.000
_cell.length_b   1.000
_cell.length_c   1.000
_cell.angle_alpha   90.00
_cell.angle_beta   90.00
_cell.angle_gamma   90.00
#
_symmetry.space_group_name_H-M   'P 1'
#
loop_
_entity.id
_entity.type
_entity.pdbx_description
1 polymer ?
#
loop_
_entity_poly.entity_id
_entity_poly.type
_entity_poly.pdbx_seq_one_letter_code
_entity_poly.pdbx_strand_id
1 'polypeptide(L)'
;MGFNISAIAIDSSYEDKLTDLQNDLNLTLEYVEDVTFEEASSNWTGEGEGFLYFAGDSTILFLPMEMCIEPFPIKGKKVLSFALSEMSMAFCLNFWDGEKVSRYIMEHEGDIKSQEGTPFDFEATCGDTSEVIWKKLDDTLDISFHSIDLGAKAKKYKVSLGKPINKQENQESEKPNVGSKEHQAEIETKYRQFTNEQLQAEFIRILSIPNARTNVQCLVEVAALMTISKERGIDLQNFNKKKDNKGCFPVLVTGIIFVTALIFYLL
;
A
#
# COMPACT_ATOMS: atom_id res chain seq x y z
N MET A 1 0.52 15.97 -27.05
CA MET A 1 -0.53 15.69 -26.06
C MET A 1 0.17 14.95 -24.94
N GLY A 2 -0.04 15.32 -23.68
CA GLY A 2 0.69 14.70 -22.58
C GLY A 2 0.08 13.37 -22.14
N PHE A 3 0.90 12.48 -21.60
CA PHE A 3 0.47 11.22 -20.99
C PHE A 3 -0.05 11.46 -19.56
N ASN A 4 -1.19 10.84 -19.25
CA ASN A 4 -1.77 10.80 -17.91
C ASN A 4 -2.14 9.35 -17.60
N ILE A 5 -1.12 8.57 -17.25
CA ILE A 5 -1.23 7.14 -17.06
C ILE A 5 -0.69 6.72 -15.69
N SER A 6 -1.26 5.66 -15.16
CA SER A 6 -0.82 5.05 -13.91
C SER A 6 -0.98 3.54 -14.00
N ALA A 7 0.05 2.83 -13.57
CA ALA A 7 0.05 1.39 -13.63
C ALA A 7 0.99 0.77 -12.61
N ILE A 8 0.82 -0.54 -12.44
CA ILE A 8 1.74 -1.44 -11.77
C ILE A 8 2.33 -2.34 -12.86
N ALA A 9 3.63 -2.25 -13.09
CA ALA A 9 4.39 -3.17 -13.93
C ALA A 9 5.16 -4.16 -13.05
N ILE A 10 5.09 -5.43 -13.39
CA ILE A 10 5.70 -6.53 -12.64
C ILE A 10 6.54 -7.36 -13.60
N ASP A 11 7.78 -7.67 -13.21
CA ASP A 11 8.73 -8.50 -13.97
C ASP A 11 8.36 -10.01 -13.96
N SER A 12 7.07 -10.30 -13.98
CA SER A 12 6.53 -11.66 -14.00
C SER A 12 5.17 -11.69 -14.68
N SER A 13 4.96 -12.70 -15.52
CA SER A 13 3.67 -12.92 -16.18
C SER A 13 2.68 -13.63 -15.25
N TYR A 14 1.46 -13.11 -15.23
CA TYR A 14 0.31 -13.68 -14.52
C TYR A 14 -0.80 -14.16 -15.45
N GLU A 15 -0.51 -14.39 -16.73
CA GLU A 15 -1.53 -14.70 -17.76
C GLU A 15 -2.47 -15.84 -17.34
N ASP A 16 -1.90 -16.91 -16.77
CA ASP A 16 -2.64 -18.07 -16.25
C ASP A 16 -2.78 -18.07 -14.71
N LYS A 17 -2.37 -16.99 -14.04
CA LYS A 17 -2.23 -16.91 -12.57
C LYS A 17 -2.92 -15.69 -11.98
N LEU A 18 -4.08 -15.32 -12.53
CA LEU A 18 -4.85 -14.14 -12.07
C LEU A 18 -5.17 -14.18 -10.57
N THR A 19 -5.41 -15.37 -9.99
CA THR A 19 -5.63 -15.51 -8.54
C THR A 19 -4.38 -15.15 -7.74
N ASP A 20 -3.19 -15.49 -8.22
CA ASP A 20 -1.94 -15.15 -7.55
C ASP A 20 -1.68 -13.64 -7.63
N LEU A 21 -1.98 -13.00 -8.78
CA LEU A 21 -1.88 -11.55 -8.95
C LEU A 21 -2.78 -10.81 -7.94
N GLN A 22 -4.03 -11.25 -7.82
CA GLN A 22 -5.00 -10.69 -6.88
C GLN A 22 -4.52 -10.80 -5.42
N ASN A 23 -3.94 -11.94 -5.05
CA ASN A 23 -3.40 -12.15 -3.71
C ASN A 23 -2.14 -11.31 -3.47
N ASP A 24 -1.22 -11.28 -4.42
CA ASP A 24 0.05 -10.54 -4.33
C ASP A 24 -0.19 -9.02 -4.22
N LEU A 25 -1.18 -8.48 -4.96
CA LEU A 25 -1.54 -7.06 -4.93
C LEU A 25 -2.59 -6.70 -3.87
N ASN A 26 -3.18 -7.70 -3.21
CA ASN A 26 -4.35 -7.53 -2.34
C ASN A 26 -5.51 -6.78 -3.04
N LEU A 27 -5.80 -7.17 -4.28
CA LEU A 27 -6.86 -6.62 -5.13
C LEU A 27 -7.87 -7.71 -5.51
N THR A 28 -9.12 -7.32 -5.68
CA THR A 28 -10.14 -8.14 -6.36
C THR A 28 -10.32 -7.60 -7.78
N LEU A 29 -10.20 -8.49 -8.77
CA LEU A 29 -10.34 -8.20 -10.19
C LEU A 29 -11.52 -9.02 -10.76
N GLU A 30 -12.64 -8.36 -11.02
CA GLU A 30 -13.81 -8.96 -11.66
C GLU A 30 -13.80 -8.66 -13.16
N TYR A 31 -13.67 -9.69 -14.00
CA TYR A 31 -13.57 -9.53 -15.45
C TYR A 31 -14.82 -8.86 -16.03
N VAL A 32 -14.60 -7.92 -16.96
CA VAL A 32 -15.67 -7.21 -17.67
C VAL A 32 -15.68 -7.61 -19.14
N GLU A 33 -14.62 -7.29 -19.87
CA GLU A 33 -14.51 -7.51 -21.32
C GLU A 33 -13.06 -7.51 -21.79
N ASP A 34 -12.81 -8.01 -23.00
CA ASP A 34 -11.55 -7.84 -23.71
C ASP A 34 -11.56 -6.45 -24.37
N VAL A 35 -10.42 -5.76 -24.31
CA VAL A 35 -10.20 -4.43 -24.91
C VAL A 35 -8.88 -4.42 -25.67
N THR A 36 -8.62 -3.34 -26.39
CA THR A 36 -7.31 -3.12 -27.04
C THR A 36 -6.30 -2.51 -26.06
N PHE A 37 -5.00 -2.65 -26.35
CA PHE A 37 -3.96 -1.97 -25.59
C PHE A 37 -4.08 -0.45 -25.72
N GLU A 38 -4.51 0.05 -26.88
CA GLU A 38 -4.82 1.48 -27.07
C GLU A 38 -5.86 1.99 -26.06
N GLU A 39 -6.94 1.24 -25.85
CA GLU A 39 -7.96 1.58 -24.86
C GLU A 39 -7.43 1.44 -23.43
N ALA A 40 -6.70 0.37 -23.14
CA ALA A 40 -6.13 0.09 -21.81
C ALA A 40 -5.09 1.12 -21.36
N SER A 41 -4.28 1.62 -22.30
CA SER A 41 -3.22 2.62 -22.07
C SER A 41 -3.67 4.06 -22.30
N SER A 42 -4.98 4.26 -22.54
CA SER A 42 -5.55 5.58 -22.73
C SER A 42 -5.32 6.46 -21.49
N ASN A 43 -5.29 7.78 -21.73
CA ASN A 43 -5.20 8.72 -20.63
C ASN A 43 -6.39 8.52 -19.69
N TRP A 44 -6.11 8.37 -18.40
CA TRP A 44 -7.08 8.21 -17.31
C TRP A 44 -7.77 6.83 -17.21
N THR A 45 -7.56 6.16 -16.07
CA THR A 45 -8.33 4.98 -15.67
C THR A 45 -9.46 5.40 -14.73
N GLY A 46 -10.70 5.02 -15.03
CA GLY A 46 -11.85 5.34 -14.19
C GLY A 46 -11.79 4.72 -12.79
N GLU A 47 -12.43 5.37 -11.81
CA GLU A 47 -12.51 4.84 -10.44
C GLU A 47 -13.13 3.43 -10.43
N GLY A 48 -12.45 2.49 -9.78
CA GLY A 48 -12.89 1.09 -9.72
C GLY A 48 -12.75 0.32 -11.04
N GLU A 49 -12.06 0.87 -12.03
CA GLU A 49 -11.68 0.17 -13.26
C GLU A 49 -10.19 -0.20 -13.24
N GLY A 50 -9.83 -1.22 -14.00
CA GLY A 50 -8.43 -1.57 -14.23
C GLY A 50 -8.27 -2.35 -15.52
N PHE A 51 -7.12 -2.20 -16.14
CA PHE A 51 -6.82 -2.84 -17.41
C PHE A 51 -5.55 -3.67 -17.28
N LEU A 52 -5.64 -4.96 -17.60
CA LEU A 52 -4.54 -5.89 -17.50
C LEU A 52 -4.02 -6.24 -18.89
N TYR A 53 -2.73 -6.10 -19.07
CA TYR A 53 -2.01 -6.52 -20.26
C TYR A 53 -0.81 -7.40 -19.86
N PHE A 54 -0.59 -8.47 -20.62
CA PHE A 54 0.52 -9.39 -20.43
C PHE A 54 1.55 -9.14 -21.54
N ALA A 55 2.74 -8.70 -21.15
CA ALA A 55 3.84 -8.33 -22.01
C ALA A 55 4.89 -9.43 -22.03
N GLY A 56 4.56 -10.58 -22.63
CA GLY A 56 5.42 -11.76 -22.62
C GLY A 56 5.61 -12.29 -21.20
N ASP A 57 6.82 -12.13 -20.66
CA ASP A 57 7.19 -12.59 -19.31
C ASP A 57 6.86 -11.57 -18.21
N SER A 58 6.25 -10.44 -18.54
CA SER A 58 5.87 -9.38 -17.60
C SER A 58 4.37 -9.08 -17.63
N THR A 59 3.89 -8.37 -16.61
CA THR A 59 2.49 -7.96 -16.47
C THR A 59 2.40 -6.48 -16.20
N ILE A 60 1.49 -5.78 -16.87
CA ILE A 60 1.12 -4.39 -16.55
C ILE A 60 -0.37 -4.30 -16.24
N LEU A 61 -0.68 -3.69 -15.09
CA LEU A 61 -2.03 -3.43 -14.62
C LEU A 61 -2.22 -1.92 -14.50
N PHE A 62 -2.96 -1.33 -15.43
CA PHE A 62 -3.38 0.07 -15.37
C PHE A 62 -4.49 0.23 -14.33
N LEU A 63 -4.34 1.23 -13.47
CA LEU A 63 -5.23 1.54 -12.35
C LEU A 63 -5.42 3.05 -12.22
N PRO A 64 -6.41 3.52 -11.42
CA PRO A 64 -6.50 4.93 -11.04
C PRO A 64 -5.21 5.42 -10.39
N MET A 65 -4.86 6.70 -10.62
CA MET A 65 -3.61 7.28 -10.13
C MET A 65 -3.48 7.18 -8.60
N GLU A 66 -4.60 7.35 -7.89
CA GLU A 66 -4.70 7.27 -6.43
C GLU A 66 -4.33 5.88 -5.89
N MET A 67 -4.44 4.84 -6.70
CA MET A 67 -4.00 3.50 -6.31
C MET A 67 -2.50 3.31 -6.52
N CYS A 68 -1.91 3.94 -7.54
CA CYS A 68 -0.51 3.74 -7.92
C CYS A 68 0.50 4.64 -7.20
N ILE A 69 0.03 5.59 -6.38
CA ILE A 69 0.92 6.36 -5.48
C ILE A 69 1.43 5.51 -4.31
N GLU A 70 0.68 4.46 -3.94
CA GLU A 70 1.06 3.52 -2.89
C GLU A 70 1.96 2.40 -3.45
N PRO A 71 2.86 1.84 -2.61
CA PRO A 71 3.74 0.76 -3.03
C PRO A 71 3.03 -0.62 -3.05
N PHE A 72 3.41 -1.47 -4.00
CA PHE A 72 2.94 -2.86 -4.10
C PHE A 72 4.12 -3.84 -4.04
N PRO A 73 4.76 -4.03 -2.87
CA PRO A 73 5.86 -4.99 -2.74
C PRO A 73 5.36 -6.41 -2.97
N ILE A 74 6.00 -7.15 -3.88
CA ILE A 74 5.73 -8.57 -4.10
C ILE A 74 7.02 -9.35 -3.89
N LYS A 75 6.96 -10.33 -2.98
CA LYS A 75 8.14 -11.11 -2.60
C LYS A 75 8.78 -11.81 -3.81
N GLY A 76 10.07 -11.53 -4.03
CA GLY A 76 10.87 -12.16 -5.07
C GLY A 76 10.62 -11.64 -6.49
N LYS A 77 9.90 -10.53 -6.64
CA LYS A 77 9.61 -9.89 -7.94
C LYS A 77 10.00 -8.42 -7.90
N LYS A 78 10.33 -7.86 -9.06
CA LYS A 78 10.49 -6.42 -9.24
C LYS A 78 9.16 -5.81 -9.63
N VAL A 79 8.78 -4.77 -8.91
CA VAL A 79 7.51 -4.08 -9.12
C VAL A 79 7.75 -2.60 -9.27
N LEU A 80 7.25 -2.03 -10.36
CA LEU A 80 7.19 -0.61 -10.61
C LEU A 80 5.73 -0.16 -10.53
N SER A 81 5.37 0.58 -9.49
CA SER A 81 4.09 1.29 -9.42
C SER A 81 4.34 2.77 -9.71
N PHE A 82 3.58 3.36 -10.61
CA PHE A 82 3.79 4.75 -10.99
C PHE A 82 2.50 5.48 -11.31
N ALA A 83 2.52 6.79 -11.10
CA ALA A 83 1.52 7.73 -11.59
C ALA A 83 2.26 8.84 -12.35
N LEU A 84 1.96 8.99 -13.62
CA LEU A 84 2.59 9.93 -14.53
C LEU A 84 1.52 10.83 -15.12
N SER A 85 1.60 12.13 -14.80
CA SER A 85 0.70 13.16 -15.33
C SER A 85 1.53 14.31 -15.87
N GLU A 86 1.80 14.28 -17.18
CA GLU A 86 2.54 15.35 -17.87
C GLU A 86 1.72 16.66 -17.89
N MET A 87 0.39 16.58 -17.91
CA MET A 87 -0.45 17.79 -17.91
C MET A 87 -0.34 18.57 -16.61
N SER A 88 -0.20 17.88 -15.47
CA SER A 88 -0.03 18.50 -14.16
C SER A 88 1.43 18.54 -13.70
N MET A 89 2.38 18.09 -14.53
CA MET A 89 3.80 17.93 -14.17
C MET A 89 3.98 17.19 -12.83
N ALA A 90 3.18 16.14 -12.60
CA ALA A 90 3.17 15.39 -11.35
C ALA A 90 3.55 13.93 -11.63
N PHE A 91 4.59 13.48 -10.95
CA PHE A 91 5.19 12.17 -11.17
C PHE A 91 5.42 11.46 -9.85
N CYS A 92 4.96 10.22 -9.76
CA CYS A 92 5.23 9.33 -8.65
C CYS A 92 5.81 8.03 -9.19
N LEU A 93 6.95 7.62 -8.64
CA LEU A 93 7.64 6.38 -8.96
C LEU A 93 7.86 5.61 -7.66
N ASN A 94 7.38 4.38 -7.61
CA ASN A 94 7.62 3.41 -6.55
C ASN A 94 8.23 2.15 -7.16
N PHE A 95 9.52 1.89 -6.96
CA PHE A 95 10.19 0.69 -7.43
C PHE A 95 10.69 -0.18 -6.28
N TRP A 96 10.26 -1.45 -6.30
CA TRP A 96 10.55 -2.45 -5.29
C TRP A 96 11.25 -3.65 -5.91
N ASP A 97 12.25 -4.17 -5.20
CA ASP A 97 12.91 -5.44 -5.50
C ASP A 97 12.60 -6.41 -4.36
N GLY A 98 11.59 -7.25 -4.57
CA GLY A 98 10.98 -8.05 -3.52
C GLY A 98 10.23 -7.19 -2.49
N GLU A 99 10.60 -7.37 -1.22
CA GLU A 99 10.01 -6.63 -0.08
C GLU A 99 10.86 -5.42 0.34
N LYS A 100 11.83 -5.02 -0.48
CA LYS A 100 12.73 -3.89 -0.18
C LYS A 100 12.46 -2.73 -1.14
N VAL A 101 12.29 -1.53 -0.57
CA VAL A 101 12.28 -0.28 -1.34
C VAL A 101 13.62 -0.17 -2.06
N SER A 102 13.58 -0.18 -3.39
CA SER A 102 14.78 0.06 -4.20
C SER A 102 14.89 1.54 -4.52
N ARG A 103 13.80 2.17 -4.96
CA ARG A 103 13.76 3.59 -5.31
C ARG A 103 12.33 4.14 -5.20
N TYR A 104 12.20 5.33 -4.61
CA TYR A 104 10.96 6.09 -4.56
C TYR A 104 11.23 7.54 -4.91
N ILE A 105 10.37 8.15 -5.73
CA ILE A 105 10.43 9.56 -6.11
C ILE A 105 9.00 10.09 -6.23
N MET A 106 8.75 11.25 -5.61
CA MET A 106 7.54 12.04 -5.81
C MET A 106 7.96 13.45 -6.22
N GLU A 107 7.59 13.84 -7.44
CA GLU A 107 7.90 15.12 -8.07
C GLU A 107 6.60 15.85 -8.45
N HIS A 108 6.58 17.16 -8.25
CA HIS A 108 5.49 18.02 -8.67
C HIS A 108 6.03 19.36 -9.16
N GLU A 109 5.70 19.73 -10.40
CA GLU A 109 6.14 20.97 -11.07
C GLU A 109 7.67 21.13 -11.10
N GLY A 110 8.41 20.04 -11.31
CA GLY A 110 9.88 20.02 -11.35
C GLY A 110 10.56 19.97 -9.97
N ASP A 111 9.79 20.05 -8.89
CA ASP A 111 10.32 19.93 -7.53
C ASP A 111 10.14 18.51 -7.00
N ILE A 112 11.24 17.85 -6.62
CA ILE A 112 11.19 16.60 -5.87
C ILE A 112 10.69 16.89 -4.44
N LYS A 113 9.45 16.48 -4.16
CA LYS A 113 8.81 16.64 -2.83
C LYS A 113 9.25 15.56 -1.86
N SER A 114 9.55 14.35 -2.35
CA SER A 114 10.08 13.25 -1.54
C SER A 114 10.88 12.27 -2.40
N GLN A 115 11.90 11.64 -1.80
CA GLN A 115 12.63 10.55 -2.42
C GLN A 115 13.25 9.61 -1.37
N GLU A 116 13.36 8.34 -1.72
CA GLU A 116 13.99 7.29 -0.90
C GLU A 116 14.72 6.28 -1.81
N GLY A 117 15.65 5.50 -1.24
CA GLY A 117 16.32 4.42 -1.94
C GLY A 117 17.57 4.85 -2.71
N THR A 118 18.08 3.95 -3.54
CA THR A 118 19.30 4.18 -4.33
C THR A 118 18.91 4.66 -5.73
N PRO A 119 19.41 5.83 -6.18
CA PRO A 119 19.19 6.28 -7.56
C PRO A 119 19.60 5.23 -8.59
N PHE A 120 18.84 5.09 -9.68
CA PHE A 120 19.27 4.28 -10.81
C PHE A 120 20.46 4.93 -11.54
N ASP A 121 21.32 4.11 -12.15
CA ASP A 121 22.52 4.58 -12.85
C ASP A 121 22.22 5.57 -13.98
N PHE A 122 21.03 5.47 -14.58
CA PHE A 122 20.59 6.33 -15.68
C PHE A 122 19.86 7.60 -15.23
N GLU A 123 19.50 7.75 -13.94
CA GLU A 123 18.74 8.92 -13.46
C GLU A 123 19.46 10.25 -13.77
N ALA A 124 20.79 10.28 -13.65
CA ALA A 124 21.58 11.47 -13.93
C ALA A 124 21.57 11.93 -15.40
N THR A 125 21.07 11.07 -16.31
CA THR A 125 20.96 11.37 -17.74
C THR A 125 19.53 11.74 -18.16
N CYS A 126 18.57 11.64 -17.24
CA CYS A 126 17.17 11.96 -17.47
C CYS A 126 16.89 13.44 -17.21
N GLY A 127 15.99 14.03 -18.01
CA GLY A 127 15.54 15.40 -17.84
C GLY A 127 14.67 15.60 -16.58
N ASP A 128 13.75 14.67 -16.33
CA ASP A 128 12.81 14.70 -15.20
C ASP A 128 12.41 13.26 -14.76
N THR A 129 11.57 13.17 -13.72
CA THR A 129 11.08 11.86 -13.23
C THR A 129 10.22 11.11 -14.25
N SER A 130 9.59 11.78 -15.23
CA SER A 130 8.81 11.10 -16.27
C SER A 130 9.70 10.23 -17.15
N GLU A 131 10.89 10.73 -17.54
CA GLU A 131 11.87 9.96 -18.31
C GLU A 131 12.41 8.77 -17.51
N VAL A 132 12.55 8.94 -16.18
CA VAL A 132 12.95 7.85 -15.27
C VAL A 132 11.86 6.76 -15.23
N ILE A 133 10.59 7.15 -15.13
CA ILE A 133 9.45 6.22 -15.17
C ILE A 133 9.46 5.43 -16.48
N TRP A 134 9.60 6.09 -17.63
CA TRP A 134 9.58 5.41 -18.93
C TRP A 134 10.72 4.41 -19.10
N LYS A 135 11.96 4.81 -18.82
CA LYS A 135 13.11 3.90 -18.88
C LYS A 135 12.91 2.72 -17.92
N LYS A 136 12.41 2.98 -16.71
CA LYS A 136 12.23 1.93 -15.73
C LYS A 136 11.08 0.99 -16.08
N LEU A 137 10.04 1.50 -16.73
CA LEU A 137 8.93 0.71 -17.24
C LEU A 137 9.42 -0.25 -18.33
N ASP A 138 10.18 0.25 -19.29
CA ASP A 138 10.77 -0.56 -20.36
C ASP A 138 11.68 -1.66 -19.77
N ASP A 139 12.52 -1.31 -18.79
CA ASP A 139 13.38 -2.28 -18.06
C ASP A 139 12.57 -3.35 -17.32
N THR A 140 11.43 -2.99 -16.73
CA THR A 140 10.57 -3.93 -15.97
C THR A 140 9.76 -4.83 -16.90
N LEU A 141 9.34 -4.33 -18.07
CA LEU A 141 8.56 -5.09 -19.04
C LEU A 141 9.41 -5.96 -19.97
N ASP A 142 10.72 -5.69 -20.04
CA ASP A 142 11.66 -6.27 -21.03
C ASP A 142 11.26 -5.98 -22.49
N ILE A 143 10.41 -4.98 -22.70
CA ILE A 143 9.98 -4.45 -24.00
C ILE A 143 9.73 -2.95 -23.87
N SER A 144 9.89 -2.20 -24.96
CA SER A 144 9.55 -0.79 -24.91
C SER A 144 8.04 -0.59 -24.91
N PHE A 145 7.52 0.21 -23.99
CA PHE A 145 6.09 0.52 -23.91
C PHE A 145 5.55 1.07 -25.23
N HIS A 146 6.31 1.96 -25.88
CA HIS A 146 5.94 2.56 -27.17
C HIS A 146 6.01 1.59 -28.36
N SER A 147 6.59 0.40 -28.16
CA SER A 147 6.66 -0.65 -29.18
C SER A 147 5.53 -1.67 -29.10
N ILE A 148 4.69 -1.59 -28.06
CA ILE A 148 3.54 -2.47 -27.89
C ILE A 148 2.52 -2.19 -29.01
N ASP A 149 2.04 -3.24 -29.66
CA ASP A 149 0.98 -3.12 -30.66
C ASP A 149 -0.30 -2.59 -30.01
N LEU A 150 -0.78 -1.45 -30.51
CA LEU A 150 -2.02 -0.81 -30.05
C LEU A 150 -3.24 -1.73 -30.19
N GLY A 151 -3.23 -2.63 -31.19
CA GLY A 151 -4.25 -3.66 -31.40
C GLY A 151 -4.09 -4.91 -30.52
N ALA A 152 -3.04 -4.98 -29.69
CA ALA A 152 -2.85 -6.11 -28.79
C ALA A 152 -3.99 -6.22 -27.78
N LYS A 153 -4.31 -7.46 -27.38
CA LYS A 153 -5.41 -7.72 -26.46
C LYS A 153 -5.02 -7.39 -25.02
N ALA A 154 -5.84 -6.57 -24.38
CA ALA A 154 -5.86 -6.34 -22.94
C ALA A 154 -7.23 -6.75 -22.39
N LYS A 155 -7.35 -6.78 -21.06
CA LYS A 155 -8.58 -7.19 -20.37
C LYS A 155 -9.02 -6.11 -19.40
N LYS A 156 -10.28 -5.72 -19.46
CA LYS A 156 -10.89 -4.78 -18.52
C LYS A 156 -11.45 -5.52 -17.32
N TYR A 157 -11.24 -4.97 -16.13
CA TYR A 157 -11.71 -5.47 -14.85
C TYR A 157 -12.39 -4.36 -14.06
N LYS A 158 -13.33 -4.75 -13.20
CA LYS A 158 -13.68 -3.95 -12.03
C LYS A 158 -12.68 -4.26 -10.93
N VAL A 159 -12.15 -3.21 -10.32
CA VAL A 159 -11.12 -3.27 -9.28
C VAL A 159 -11.72 -2.84 -7.96
N SER A 160 -11.43 -3.60 -6.92
CA SER A 160 -11.65 -3.17 -5.55
C SER A 160 -10.49 -3.62 -4.67
N LEU A 161 -10.18 -2.83 -3.64
CA LEU A 161 -9.23 -3.23 -2.61
C LEU A 161 -9.76 -4.50 -1.92
N GLY A 162 -8.90 -5.50 -1.77
CA GLY A 162 -9.29 -6.80 -1.27
C GLY A 162 -9.93 -6.73 0.12
N LYS A 163 -11.08 -7.41 0.28
CA LYS A 163 -11.32 -8.22 1.47
C LYS A 163 -10.69 -9.59 1.19
N PRO A 164 -10.05 -10.26 2.16
CA PRO A 164 -9.34 -11.50 1.91
C PRO A 164 -10.24 -12.51 1.20
N ILE A 165 -9.79 -13.01 0.04
CA ILE A 165 -10.48 -14.04 -0.73
C ILE A 165 -10.39 -15.33 0.09
N ASN A 166 -11.39 -15.56 0.94
CA ASN A 166 -11.62 -16.88 1.53
C ASN A 166 -12.00 -17.82 0.38
N LYS A 167 -11.06 -18.66 -0.04
CA LYS A 167 -11.39 -19.89 -0.78
C LYS A 167 -12.42 -20.66 0.07
N GLN A 168 -13.69 -20.68 -0.35
CA GLN A 168 -14.74 -21.53 0.23
C GLN A 168 -14.34 -23.01 -0.01
N GLU A 169 -14.44 -23.98 0.91
CA GLU A 169 -15.53 -24.35 1.83
C GLU A 169 -14.99 -25.30 2.95
N ASN A 170 -15.70 -25.35 4.08
CA ASN A 170 -15.69 -26.37 5.14
C ASN A 170 -14.40 -26.62 5.95
N GLN A 171 -14.22 -25.80 6.99
CA GLN A 171 -14.33 -26.29 8.38
C GLN A 171 -14.57 -25.10 9.31
N GLU A 172 -15.70 -25.16 10.00
CA GLU A 172 -16.12 -24.26 11.06
C GLU A 172 -15.12 -24.36 12.22
N SER A 173 -14.20 -23.42 12.28
CA SER A 173 -13.56 -23.01 13.52
C SER A 173 -13.82 -21.52 13.65
N GLU A 174 -14.69 -21.16 14.59
CA GLU A 174 -15.05 -19.78 14.96
C GLU A 174 -13.82 -18.87 14.95
N LYS A 175 -13.67 -18.05 13.90
CA LYS A 175 -12.78 -16.89 14.00
C LYS A 175 -13.49 -15.85 14.86
N PRO A 176 -12.88 -15.37 15.96
CA PRO A 176 -13.50 -14.36 16.79
C PRO A 176 -13.80 -13.13 15.95
N ASN A 177 -15.01 -12.59 16.10
CA ASN A 177 -15.44 -11.36 15.46
C ASN A 177 -14.69 -10.19 16.11
N VAL A 178 -13.48 -9.92 15.63
CA VAL A 178 -12.52 -8.94 16.19
C VAL A 178 -13.09 -7.49 16.24
N GLY A 179 -14.19 -7.21 15.55
CA GLY A 179 -14.85 -5.90 15.57
C GLY A 179 -16.15 -5.81 16.39
N SER A 180 -16.56 -6.87 17.09
CA SER A 180 -17.79 -6.81 17.88
C SER A 180 -17.59 -6.04 19.19
N LYS A 181 -18.65 -5.36 19.66
CA LYS A 181 -18.66 -4.67 20.97
C LYS A 181 -18.32 -5.64 22.12
N GLU A 182 -18.68 -6.90 21.97
CA GLU A 182 -18.40 -7.96 22.96
C GLU A 182 -16.90 -8.25 23.04
N HIS A 183 -16.21 -8.34 21.89
CA HIS A 183 -14.76 -8.56 21.86
C HIS A 183 -14.00 -7.39 22.49
N GLN A 184 -14.44 -6.15 22.22
CA GLN A 184 -13.85 -4.97 22.83
C GLN A 184 -14.01 -4.97 24.36
N ALA A 185 -15.19 -5.35 24.87
CA ALA A 185 -15.45 -5.46 26.30
C ALA A 185 -14.59 -6.54 26.97
N GLU A 186 -14.33 -7.65 26.28
CA GLU A 186 -13.45 -8.72 26.77
C GLU A 186 -11.99 -8.24 26.89
N ILE A 187 -11.48 -7.56 25.85
CA ILE A 187 -10.13 -6.96 25.85
C ILE A 187 -9.98 -5.94 26.99
N GLU A 188 -10.98 -5.07 27.18
CA GLU A 188 -10.97 -4.11 28.29
C GLU A 188 -10.97 -4.81 29.65
N THR A 189 -11.79 -5.85 29.82
CA THR A 189 -11.85 -6.63 31.06
C THR A 189 -10.50 -7.26 31.38
N LYS A 190 -9.81 -7.82 30.37
CA LYS A 190 -8.46 -8.37 30.50
C LYS A 190 -7.47 -7.30 30.98
N TYR A 191 -7.43 -6.13 30.35
CA TYR A 191 -6.47 -5.08 30.70
C TYR A 191 -6.81 -4.37 32.02
N ARG A 192 -8.05 -4.39 32.49
CA ARG A 192 -8.40 -3.90 33.83
C ARG A 192 -7.73 -4.69 34.95
N GLN A 193 -7.32 -5.93 34.70
CA GLN A 193 -6.59 -6.76 35.66
C GLN A 193 -5.09 -6.47 35.69
N PHE A 194 -4.56 -5.75 34.68
CA PHE A 194 -3.13 -5.49 34.58
C PHE A 194 -2.69 -4.45 35.61
N THR A 195 -1.47 -4.58 36.13
CA THR A 195 -0.78 -3.51 36.87
C THR A 195 -0.35 -2.39 35.91
N ASN A 196 0.04 -1.23 36.45
CA ASN A 196 0.48 -0.11 35.63
C ASN A 196 1.73 -0.44 34.79
N GLU A 197 2.63 -1.26 35.34
CA GLU A 197 3.83 -1.75 34.65
C GLU A 197 3.47 -2.73 33.53
N GLN A 198 2.48 -3.61 33.77
CA GLN A 198 1.99 -4.54 32.76
C GLN A 198 1.28 -3.82 31.60
N LEU A 199 0.48 -2.79 31.90
CA LEU A 199 -0.15 -1.96 30.86
C LEU A 199 0.89 -1.30 29.96
N GLN A 200 1.99 -0.81 30.53
CA GLN A 200 3.08 -0.19 29.77
C GLN A 200 3.84 -1.22 28.93
N ALA A 201 4.19 -2.36 29.52
CA ALA A 201 4.90 -3.42 28.82
C ALA A 201 4.09 -3.92 27.61
N GLU A 202 2.77 -4.06 27.79
CA GLU A 202 1.87 -4.49 26.74
C GLU A 202 1.71 -3.44 25.64
N PHE A 203 1.60 -2.16 26.02
CA PHE A 203 1.56 -1.06 25.05
C PHE A 203 2.83 -1.04 24.17
N ILE A 204 4.01 -1.18 24.78
CA ILE A 204 5.28 -1.27 24.04
C ILE A 204 5.32 -2.51 23.16
N ARG A 205 4.86 -3.67 23.68
CA ARG A 205 4.81 -4.92 22.92
C ARG A 205 3.98 -4.75 21.65
N ILE A 206 2.79 -4.17 21.75
CA ILE A 206 1.89 -3.99 20.60
C ILE A 206 2.49 -3.02 19.58
N LEU A 207 3.06 -1.90 20.03
CA LEU A 207 3.72 -0.95 19.13
C LEU A 207 4.97 -1.52 18.44
N SER A 208 5.57 -2.57 19.01
CA SER A 208 6.73 -3.25 18.41
C SER A 208 6.34 -4.27 17.34
N ILE A 209 5.05 -4.56 17.15
CA ILE A 209 4.58 -5.49 16.11
C ILE A 209 4.74 -4.81 14.73
N PRO A 210 5.39 -5.46 13.74
CA PRO A 210 5.43 -4.96 12.37
C PRO A 210 4.00 -4.72 11.86
N ASN A 211 3.77 -3.57 11.22
CA ASN A 211 2.45 -3.18 10.71
C ASN A 211 1.37 -3.00 11.80
N ALA A 212 1.73 -2.79 13.08
CA ALA A 212 0.75 -2.53 14.16
C ALA A 212 -0.23 -1.39 13.84
N ARG A 213 0.18 -0.42 13.00
CA ARG A 213 -0.64 0.73 12.59
C ARG A 213 -1.74 0.38 11.59
N THR A 214 -1.57 -0.69 10.83
CA THR A 214 -2.53 -1.15 9.82
C THR A 214 -3.25 -2.44 10.23
N ASN A 215 -2.82 -3.07 11.34
CA ASN A 215 -3.46 -4.25 11.89
C ASN A 215 -4.62 -3.88 12.85
N VAL A 216 -5.85 -4.27 12.47
CA VAL A 216 -7.07 -3.95 13.22
C VAL A 216 -7.03 -4.46 14.67
N GLN A 217 -6.51 -5.66 14.92
CA GLN A 217 -6.40 -6.19 16.29
C GLN A 217 -5.49 -5.32 17.15
N CYS A 218 -4.35 -4.89 16.60
CA CYS A 218 -3.41 -4.03 17.32
C CYS A 218 -4.03 -2.67 17.64
N LEU A 219 -4.83 -2.12 16.72
CA LEU A 219 -5.54 -0.86 16.94
C LEU A 219 -6.60 -0.98 18.05
N VAL A 220 -7.37 -2.07 18.06
CA VAL A 220 -8.38 -2.33 19.11
C VAL A 220 -7.72 -2.50 20.48
N GLU A 221 -6.63 -3.27 20.56
CA GLU A 221 -5.87 -3.46 21.81
C GLU A 221 -5.26 -2.15 22.32
N VAL A 222 -4.67 -1.34 21.43
CA VAL A 222 -4.12 -0.02 21.79
C VAL A 222 -5.22 0.92 22.29
N ALA A 223 -6.39 0.93 21.64
CA ALA A 223 -7.52 1.75 22.07
C ALA A 223 -7.98 1.37 23.49
N ALA A 224 -8.13 0.08 23.77
CA ALA A 224 -8.51 -0.41 25.09
C ALA A 224 -7.48 -0.04 26.18
N LEU A 225 -6.18 -0.21 25.89
CA LEU A 225 -5.10 0.20 26.80
C LEU A 225 -5.10 1.70 27.10
N MET A 226 -5.35 2.53 26.08
CA MET A 226 -5.43 3.98 26.23
C MET A 226 -6.62 4.41 27.09
N THR A 227 -7.78 3.80 26.89
CA THR A 227 -8.98 4.04 27.71
C THR A 227 -8.70 3.75 29.18
N ILE A 228 -8.18 2.56 29.49
CA ILE A 228 -7.92 2.14 30.88
C ILE A 228 -6.81 2.98 31.53
N SER A 229 -5.77 3.33 30.76
CA SER A 229 -4.69 4.17 31.28
C SER A 229 -5.17 5.57 31.62
N LYS A 230 -6.04 6.15 30.78
CA LYS A 230 -6.68 7.45 31.05
C LYS A 230 -7.54 7.40 32.31
N GLU A 231 -8.34 6.35 32.50
CA GLU A 231 -9.14 6.16 33.72
C GLU A 231 -8.25 6.08 34.99
N ARG A 232 -7.05 5.51 34.87
CA ARG A 232 -6.09 5.40 35.97
C ARG A 232 -5.17 6.63 36.14
N GLY A 233 -5.33 7.66 35.30
CA GLY A 233 -4.46 8.84 35.31
C GLY A 233 -3.01 8.54 34.87
N ILE A 234 -2.81 7.47 34.09
CA ILE A 234 -1.51 7.07 33.55
C ILE A 234 -1.39 7.64 32.14
N ASP A 235 -0.35 8.42 31.92
CA ASP A 235 -0.02 8.95 30.60
C ASP A 235 0.93 8.00 29.86
N LEU A 236 0.38 7.10 29.05
CA LEU A 236 1.17 6.18 28.22
C LEU A 236 1.99 6.90 27.13
N GLN A 237 1.64 8.13 26.75
CA GLN A 237 2.31 8.87 25.67
C GLN A 237 3.63 9.50 26.12
N ASN A 238 3.78 9.79 27.41
CA ASN A 238 4.95 10.47 27.95
C ASN A 238 6.03 9.54 28.54
N PHE A 239 5.89 8.22 28.44
CA PHE A 239 6.87 7.28 29.03
C PHE A 239 8.24 7.28 28.35
N ASN A 240 8.33 7.54 27.04
CA ASN A 240 9.63 7.65 26.37
C ASN A 240 10.44 8.89 26.79
N LYS A 241 9.79 9.94 27.31
CA LYS A 241 10.50 11.17 27.70
C LYS A 241 11.33 11.03 28.98
N LYS A 242 11.07 10.04 29.83
CA LYS A 242 11.78 9.88 31.12
C LYS A 242 13.03 9.00 31.04
N LYS A 243 13.25 8.26 29.94
CA LYS A 243 14.46 7.42 29.77
C LYS A 243 15.56 8.08 28.93
N ASP A 244 15.22 9.11 28.15
CA ASP A 244 16.16 9.74 27.23
C ASP A 244 16.72 11.05 27.78
N ASN A 245 17.70 10.92 28.68
CA ASN A 245 18.79 11.90 28.74
C ASN A 245 19.91 11.53 27.74
N LYS A 246 19.63 10.66 26.76
CA LYS A 246 20.49 10.33 25.62
C LYS A 246 19.65 10.00 24.37
N GLY A 247 19.43 11.02 23.54
CA GLY A 247 19.37 10.92 22.07
C GLY A 247 18.23 10.15 21.39
N CYS A 248 17.38 10.92 20.69
CA CYS A 248 16.51 10.55 19.56
C CYS A 248 15.26 9.68 19.79
N PHE A 249 14.07 10.31 19.77
CA PHE A 249 13.01 10.15 18.74
C PHE A 249 11.71 10.89 19.17
N PRO A 250 11.33 12.04 18.57
CA PRO A 250 10.03 12.67 18.83
C PRO A 250 9.16 12.72 17.57
N VAL A 251 8.63 11.59 17.08
CA VAL A 251 7.63 11.59 15.98
C VAL A 251 6.48 10.58 16.18
N LEU A 252 6.52 9.73 17.22
CA LEU A 252 5.64 8.55 17.26
C LEU A 252 4.20 8.78 17.75
N VAL A 253 3.88 9.92 18.38
CA VAL A 253 2.63 10.07 19.15
C VAL A 253 1.52 10.79 18.38
N THR A 254 1.86 11.65 17.42
CA THR A 254 0.88 12.52 16.75
C THR A 254 -0.04 11.76 15.77
N GLY A 255 0.43 10.66 15.17
CA GLY A 255 -0.35 9.89 14.19
C GLY A 255 -1.50 9.05 14.77
N ILE A 256 -1.40 8.61 16.03
CA ILE A 256 -2.40 7.71 16.65
C ILE A 256 -3.68 8.48 17.04
N ILE A 257 -3.56 9.79 17.33
CA ILE A 257 -4.70 10.64 17.72
C ILE A 257 -5.65 10.88 16.54
N PHE A 258 -5.14 10.87 15.31
CA PHE A 258 -5.96 11.10 14.12
C PHE A 258 -6.85 9.89 13.76
N VAL A 259 -6.36 8.67 14.01
CA VAL A 259 -7.09 7.43 13.70
C VAL A 259 -8.21 7.16 14.70
N THR A 260 -8.02 7.48 15.99
CA THR A 260 -9.08 7.31 17.00
C THR A 260 -10.22 8.32 16.86
N ALA A 261 -9.94 9.54 16.38
CA ALA A 261 -10.97 10.53 16.07
C ALA A 261 -11.81 10.13 14.84
N LEU A 262 -11.20 9.45 13.86
CA LEU A 262 -11.92 8.99 12.66
C LEU A 262 -12.85 7.80 12.95
N ILE A 263 -12.42 6.87 13.83
CA ILE A 263 -13.22 5.70 14.21
C ILE A 263 -14.45 6.09 15.05
N PHE A 264 -14.35 7.12 15.89
CA PHE A 264 -15.50 7.65 16.64
C PHE A 264 -16.49 8.45 15.79
N TYR A 265 -16.11 8.87 14.58
CA TYR A 265 -17.00 9.59 13.66
C TYR A 265 -17.73 8.66 12.67
N LEU A 266 -17.30 7.40 12.59
CA LEU A 266 -17.82 6.40 11.64
C LEU A 266 -18.64 5.27 12.32
N LEU A 267 -18.87 5.37 13.63
CA LEU A 267 -19.75 4.49 14.44
C LEU A 267 -20.84 5.32 15.10
#